data_AF-A0AAV2YLR9-F1
#
_entry.id   AF-A0AAV2YLR9-F1
#
_cell.length_a   1.000
_cell.length_b   1.000
_cell.length_c   1.000
_cell.angle_alpha   90.00
_cell.angle_beta   90.00
_cell.angle_gamma   90.00
#
_symmetry.space_group_name_H-M   'P 1'
#
loop_
_entity.id
_entity.type
_entity.pdbx_description
1 polymer ?
#
loop_
_entity_poly.entity_id
_entity_poly.type
_entity_poly.pdbx_seq_one_letter_code
_entity_poly.pdbx_strand_id
1 'polypeptide(L)'
;MSTSTIVFNRNNIVCNGYNNTLKFNFSGNAVNFKSQEICISNIQIYNSTFNIIQTYKTIIRLVFWCPQQQHIKRYRSIYQNSYFEYADISNFITQQLILAGAYLIDAQGNNIDLLATPTSLPTGYTRPATGLHSSGGTGLPTATNTPKIVLSGSFCSVVGFAAGTYPSITQTTNQSFLSTTTPQINPVSSYLVRCNLINNKAMQPPDILTSFSTQGTKVGQLISISYPEYAWISVADGCYYNITLTITDQDFNYVKFEDTSMLITLLIRDKTQ
;
A
#
# COMPACT_ATOMS: atom_id res chain seq x y z
N MET A 1 -43.69 -7.39 -2.29
CA MET A 1 -42.74 -6.32 -2.67
C MET A 1 -41.83 -6.89 -3.74
N SER A 2 -41.72 -6.22 -4.88
CA SER A 2 -40.77 -6.63 -5.90
C SER A 2 -39.39 -6.16 -5.47
N THR A 3 -38.45 -7.09 -5.31
CA THR A 3 -37.06 -6.77 -5.04
C THR A 3 -36.28 -7.06 -6.32
N SER A 4 -35.59 -6.06 -6.84
CA SER A 4 -34.70 -6.20 -7.99
C SER A 4 -33.26 -6.35 -7.51
N THR A 5 -32.56 -7.34 -8.05
CA THR A 5 -31.14 -7.58 -7.76
C THR A 5 -30.29 -7.07 -8.90
N ILE A 6 -29.29 -6.24 -8.58
CA ILE A 6 -28.31 -5.74 -9.53
C ILE A 6 -26.94 -6.24 -9.10
N VAL A 7 -26.24 -6.91 -10.01
CA VAL A 7 -24.92 -7.47 -9.76
C VAL A 7 -23.90 -6.68 -10.55
N PHE A 8 -22.91 -6.13 -9.85
CA PHE A 8 -21.72 -5.53 -10.45
C PHE A 8 -20.60 -6.55 -10.43
N ASN A 9 -19.97 -6.76 -11.58
CA ASN A 9 -18.82 -7.62 -11.72
C ASN A 9 -17.67 -6.89 -12.46
N ARG A 10 -16.61 -7.62 -12.80
CA ARG A 10 -15.46 -7.11 -13.56
C ARG A 10 -15.84 -6.31 -14.83
N ASN A 11 -16.91 -6.69 -15.53
CA ASN A 11 -17.32 -6.03 -16.78
C ASN A 11 -17.95 -4.65 -16.54
N ASN A 12 -18.33 -4.35 -15.30
CA ASN A 12 -18.89 -3.06 -14.92
C ASN A 12 -17.82 -2.06 -14.47
N ILE A 13 -16.55 -2.46 -14.35
CA ILE A 13 -15.47 -1.58 -13.92
C ILE A 13 -15.21 -0.52 -15.01
N VAL A 14 -15.18 0.74 -14.59
CA VAL A 14 -14.78 1.86 -15.45
C VAL A 14 -13.26 1.91 -15.53
N CYS A 15 -12.71 1.93 -16.75
CA CYS A 15 -11.27 2.07 -16.99
C CYS A 15 -10.77 3.49 -16.65
N ASN A 16 -10.65 3.80 -15.37
CA ASN A 16 -10.17 5.09 -14.86
C ASN A 16 -8.72 5.05 -14.33
N GLY A 17 -8.05 3.89 -14.43
CA GLY A 17 -6.70 3.66 -13.89
C GLY A 17 -6.66 3.33 -12.39
N TYR A 18 -7.81 3.38 -11.69
CA TYR A 18 -7.97 3.07 -10.27
C TYR A 18 -8.83 1.82 -10.01
N ASN A 19 -9.66 1.39 -10.96
CA ASN A 19 -10.59 0.25 -10.85
C ASN A 19 -11.55 0.34 -9.64
N ASN A 20 -11.81 1.54 -9.13
CA ASN A 20 -12.65 1.78 -7.95
C ASN A 20 -14.07 2.25 -8.29
N THR A 21 -14.37 2.45 -9.58
CA THR A 21 -15.68 2.89 -10.05
C THR A 21 -16.31 1.77 -10.86
N LEU A 22 -17.52 1.36 -10.47
CA LEU A 22 -18.33 0.40 -11.20
C LEU A 22 -19.59 1.08 -11.75
N LYS A 23 -19.86 0.89 -13.03
CA LYS A 23 -21.00 1.48 -13.73
C LYS A 23 -21.87 0.39 -14.36
N PHE A 24 -23.15 0.42 -14.00
CA PHE A 24 -24.18 -0.41 -14.62
C PHE A 24 -25.08 0.50 -15.46
N ASN A 25 -25.14 0.26 -16.77
CA ASN A 25 -26.04 0.99 -17.67
C ASN A 25 -27.32 0.18 -17.85
N PHE A 26 -28.47 0.84 -17.75
CA PHE A 26 -29.74 0.17 -18.03
C PHE A 26 -29.86 -0.11 -19.54
N SER A 27 -30.32 -1.30 -19.91
CA SER A 27 -30.54 -1.67 -21.31
C SER A 27 -31.80 -0.98 -21.85
N GLY A 28 -31.63 -0.03 -22.77
CA GLY A 28 -32.74 0.65 -23.45
C GLY A 28 -32.91 2.10 -22.98
N ASN A 29 -33.74 2.33 -21.95
CA ASN A 29 -34.18 3.65 -21.51
C ASN A 29 -33.77 3.98 -20.07
N ALA A 30 -33.84 5.26 -19.71
CA ALA A 30 -33.72 5.68 -18.31
C ALA A 30 -34.79 5.02 -17.45
N VAL A 31 -34.39 4.53 -16.28
CA VAL A 31 -35.30 3.99 -15.27
C VAL A 31 -35.71 5.15 -14.35
N ASN A 32 -37.01 5.28 -14.14
CA ASN A 32 -37.57 6.27 -13.22
C ASN A 32 -37.67 5.64 -11.82
N PHE A 33 -36.84 6.10 -10.90
CA PHE A 33 -36.87 5.71 -9.51
C PHE A 33 -37.82 6.67 -8.78
N LYS A 34 -38.89 6.13 -8.17
CA LYS A 34 -39.84 6.90 -7.37
C LYS A 34 -40.20 6.13 -6.11
N SER A 35 -39.95 6.72 -4.94
CA SER A 35 -40.21 6.06 -3.65
C SER A 35 -39.56 4.68 -3.56
N GLN A 36 -38.28 4.56 -3.95
CA GLN A 36 -37.52 3.31 -3.87
C GLN A 36 -36.41 3.41 -2.82
N GLU A 37 -36.00 2.25 -2.32
CA GLU A 37 -34.89 2.11 -1.39
C GLU A 37 -33.85 1.15 -1.96
N ILE A 38 -32.59 1.41 -1.64
CA ILE A 38 -31.44 0.63 -2.08
C ILE A 38 -30.61 0.17 -0.88
N CYS A 39 -30.05 -1.03 -0.96
CA CYS A 39 -29.07 -1.53 -0.01
C CYS A 39 -28.01 -2.40 -0.70
N ILE A 40 -26.90 -2.65 0.00
CA ILE A 40 -25.91 -3.65 -0.41
C ILE A 40 -26.19 -4.96 0.30
N SER A 41 -26.26 -6.05 -0.45
CA SER A 41 -26.45 -7.39 0.10
C SER A 41 -25.12 -8.08 0.40
N ASN A 42 -24.19 -8.03 -0.57
CA ASN A 42 -22.90 -8.71 -0.47
C ASN A 42 -21.82 -7.91 -1.20
N ILE A 43 -20.60 -7.91 -0.64
CA ILE A 43 -19.39 -7.35 -1.22
C ILE A 43 -18.32 -8.43 -1.20
N GLN A 44 -17.78 -8.77 -2.37
CA GLN A 44 -16.65 -9.68 -2.53
C GLN A 44 -15.60 -9.01 -3.40
N ILE A 45 -14.50 -8.56 -2.80
CA ILE A 45 -13.43 -7.83 -3.48
C ILE A 45 -12.09 -8.36 -2.97
N TYR A 46 -11.13 -8.58 -3.84
CA TYR A 46 -9.77 -8.89 -3.39
C TYR A 46 -9.10 -7.66 -2.80
N ASN A 47 -8.49 -7.81 -1.62
CA ASN A 47 -7.66 -6.78 -1.04
C ASN A 47 -6.38 -6.64 -1.88
N SER A 48 -6.41 -5.74 -2.86
CA SER A 48 -5.34 -5.51 -3.83
C SER A 48 -4.82 -4.08 -3.76
N THR A 49 -4.93 -3.47 -2.58
CA THR A 49 -4.38 -2.14 -2.32
C THR A 49 -2.91 -2.27 -1.93
N PHE A 50 -2.06 -1.49 -2.58
CA PHE A 50 -0.62 -1.49 -2.31
C PHE A 50 -0.24 -0.33 -1.40
N ASN A 51 0.71 -0.59 -0.50
CA ASN A 51 1.20 0.42 0.44
C ASN A 51 2.31 1.29 -0.15
N ILE A 52 3.04 0.76 -1.15
CA ILE A 52 4.02 1.52 -1.92
C ILE A 52 3.55 1.62 -3.36
N ILE A 53 3.24 2.85 -3.79
CA ILE A 53 2.81 3.16 -5.16
C ILE A 53 3.74 4.24 -5.73
N GLN A 54 4.33 3.96 -6.89
CA GLN A 54 5.28 4.79 -7.63
C GLN A 54 4.77 6.21 -7.92
N THR A 55 3.45 6.38 -8.02
CA THR A 55 2.77 7.69 -8.15
C THR A 55 3.13 8.64 -7.01
N TYR A 56 3.40 8.13 -5.80
CA TYR A 56 3.79 8.93 -4.64
C TYR A 56 5.32 9.17 -4.53
N LYS A 57 6.09 8.89 -5.60
CA LYS A 57 7.55 9.11 -5.69
C LYS A 57 8.31 8.53 -4.50
N THR A 58 7.95 7.32 -4.10
CA THR A 58 8.61 6.59 -3.02
C THR A 58 10.04 6.23 -3.43
N ILE A 59 11.03 6.80 -2.75
CA ILE A 59 12.44 6.54 -3.02
C ILE A 59 13.12 6.20 -1.70
N ILE A 60 13.61 4.97 -1.58
CA ILE A 60 14.68 4.65 -0.63
C ILE A 60 16.00 4.81 -1.35
N ARG A 61 16.90 5.57 -0.73
CA ARG A 61 18.30 5.63 -1.12
C ARG A 61 19.12 5.05 0.02
N LEU A 62 19.66 3.86 -0.19
CA LEU A 62 20.68 3.33 0.71
C LEU A 62 22.03 3.90 0.27
N VAL A 63 22.73 4.54 1.21
CA VAL A 63 23.97 5.25 0.93
C VAL A 63 25.09 4.60 1.73
N PHE A 64 25.88 3.78 1.05
CA PHE A 64 27.04 3.12 1.64
C PHE A 64 28.30 3.92 1.35
N TRP A 65 29.11 4.12 2.39
CA TRP A 65 30.41 4.75 2.29
C TRP A 65 31.44 3.66 2.01
N CYS A 66 32.21 3.82 0.92
CA CYS A 66 33.32 2.92 0.59
C CYS A 66 34.66 3.67 0.53
N PRO A 67 35.78 2.95 0.70
CA PRO A 67 37.02 3.54 1.19
C PRO A 67 37.79 4.32 0.14
N GLN A 68 37.77 3.88 -1.11
CA GLN A 68 38.99 4.05 -1.89
C GLN A 68 39.10 5.38 -2.65
N GLN A 69 38.16 6.33 -2.55
CA GLN A 69 38.31 7.68 -3.14
C GLN A 69 37.17 8.68 -2.85
N GLN A 70 36.52 8.68 -1.67
CA GLN A 70 35.32 9.52 -1.45
C GLN A 70 34.15 9.24 -2.42
N HIS A 71 34.07 8.04 -3.01
CA HIS A 71 32.92 7.66 -3.82
C HIS A 71 31.79 7.16 -2.93
N ILE A 72 30.75 7.98 -2.80
CA ILE A 72 29.47 7.56 -2.25
C ILE A 72 28.81 6.64 -3.28
N LYS A 73 28.76 5.32 -3.05
CA LYS A 73 27.90 4.44 -3.86
C LYS A 73 26.47 4.58 -3.35
N ARG A 74 25.65 5.25 -4.15
CA ARG A 74 24.22 5.43 -3.90
C ARG A 74 23.48 4.29 -4.57
N TYR A 75 22.91 3.40 -3.78
CA TYR A 75 21.99 2.40 -4.31
C TYR A 75 20.58 2.97 -4.24
N ARG A 76 19.99 3.14 -5.43
CA ARG A 76 18.60 3.57 -5.59
C ARG A 76 17.75 2.32 -5.72
N SER A 77 16.95 2.02 -4.70
CA SER A 77 15.86 1.06 -4.88
C SER A 77 14.66 1.80 -5.47
N ILE A 78 14.26 1.40 -6.68
CA ILE A 78 12.99 1.79 -7.26
C ILE A 78 11.99 0.73 -6.82
N TYR A 79 11.06 1.09 -5.95
CA TYR A 79 9.92 0.23 -5.70
C TYR A 79 9.07 0.14 -6.97
N GLN A 80 8.85 -1.10 -7.44
CA GLN A 80 7.65 -1.40 -8.23
C GLN A 80 6.44 -1.28 -7.30
N ASN A 81 5.27 -0.92 -7.83
CA ASN A 81 4.03 -0.87 -7.04
C ASN A 81 3.83 -2.25 -6.39
N SER A 82 3.89 -2.32 -5.07
CA SER A 82 3.85 -3.58 -4.34
C SER A 82 3.47 -3.34 -2.88
N TYR A 83 2.99 -4.41 -2.25
CA TYR A 83 2.73 -4.43 -0.82
C TYR A 83 3.96 -5.00 -0.09
N PHE A 84 4.47 -4.27 0.89
CA PHE A 84 5.60 -4.71 1.72
C PHE A 84 5.19 -4.85 3.18
N GLU A 85 5.36 -6.04 3.75
CA GLU A 85 5.39 -6.21 5.20
C GLU A 85 6.78 -5.83 5.76
N TYR A 86 6.90 -5.65 7.08
CA TYR A 86 8.19 -5.33 7.70
C TYR A 86 9.28 -6.35 7.41
N ALA A 87 8.94 -7.63 7.42
CA ALA A 87 9.87 -8.69 7.10
C ALA A 87 10.41 -8.54 5.67
N ASP A 88 9.54 -8.19 4.72
CA ASP A 88 9.94 -7.96 3.32
C ASP A 88 10.84 -6.75 3.18
N ILE A 89 10.59 -5.67 3.92
CA ILE A 89 11.45 -4.48 3.95
C ILE A 89 12.84 -4.85 4.47
N SER A 90 12.90 -5.58 5.59
CA SER A 90 14.18 -6.02 6.18
C SER A 90 14.95 -6.93 5.21
N ASN A 91 14.27 -7.95 4.66
CA ASN A 91 14.85 -8.88 3.71
C ASN A 91 15.33 -8.17 2.44
N PHE A 92 14.56 -7.19 1.96
CA PHE A 92 14.92 -6.42 0.78
C PHE A 92 16.19 -5.59 1.03
N ILE A 93 16.30 -4.92 2.18
CA ILE A 93 17.51 -4.15 2.54
C ILE A 93 18.74 -5.07 2.61
N THR A 94 18.62 -6.23 3.26
CA THR A 94 19.66 -7.26 3.30
C THR A 94 20.03 -7.77 1.89
N GLN A 95 19.05 -8.02 1.02
CA GLN A 95 19.34 -8.44 -0.36
C GLN A 95 20.10 -7.37 -1.16
N GLN A 96 19.71 -6.10 -1.04
CA GLN A 96 20.43 -5.01 -1.70
C GLN A 96 21.87 -4.87 -1.18
N LEU A 97 22.08 -5.12 0.12
CA LEU A 97 23.41 -5.16 0.74
C LEU A 97 24.27 -6.31 0.22
N ILE A 98 23.68 -7.50 0.09
CA ILE A 98 24.34 -8.68 -0.49
C ILE A 98 24.73 -8.41 -1.95
N LEU A 99 23.81 -7.87 -2.76
CA LEU A 99 24.10 -7.51 -4.16
C LEU A 99 25.20 -6.45 -4.27
N ALA A 100 25.26 -5.52 -3.33
CA ALA A 100 26.35 -4.54 -3.25
C ALA A 100 27.67 -5.15 -2.74
N GLY A 101 27.64 -6.32 -2.11
CA GLY A 101 28.75 -6.92 -1.35
C GLY A 101 29.19 -6.07 -0.16
N ALA A 102 28.24 -5.35 0.46
CA ALA A 102 28.47 -4.46 1.59
C ALA A 102 28.12 -5.15 2.93
N TYR A 103 28.56 -6.39 3.09
CA TYR A 103 28.33 -7.22 4.27
C TYR A 103 29.61 -7.96 4.69
N LEU A 104 29.63 -8.47 5.92
CA LEU A 104 30.65 -9.40 6.42
C LEU A 104 29.99 -10.69 6.87
N ILE A 105 30.72 -11.80 6.85
CA ILE A 105 30.21 -13.11 7.26
C ILE A 105 30.83 -13.45 8.62
N ASP A 106 30.02 -13.72 9.63
CA ASP A 106 30.51 -14.12 10.96
C ASP A 106 31.02 -15.58 10.99
N ALA A 107 31.52 -16.02 12.15
CA ALA A 107 32.06 -17.38 12.32
C ALA A 107 30.99 -18.48 12.20
N GLN A 108 29.71 -18.11 12.28
CA GLN A 108 28.55 -18.97 12.17
C GLN A 108 27.97 -18.97 10.74
N GLY A 109 28.53 -18.17 9.83
CA GLY A 109 28.08 -18.06 8.45
C GLY A 109 26.94 -17.04 8.23
N ASN A 110 26.60 -16.22 9.22
CA ASN A 110 25.57 -15.20 9.08
C ASN A 110 26.12 -13.92 8.45
N ASN A 111 25.33 -13.31 7.58
CA ASN A 111 25.65 -12.00 7.01
C ASN A 111 25.33 -10.91 8.04
N ILE A 112 26.35 -10.14 8.40
CA ILE A 112 26.25 -8.99 9.29
C ILE A 112 26.24 -7.72 8.44
N ASP A 113 25.10 -7.04 8.52
CA ASP A 113 24.69 -5.91 7.69
C ASP A 113 24.46 -4.66 8.55
N LEU A 114 24.63 -3.46 7.98
CA LEU A 114 24.28 -2.16 8.60
C LEU A 114 25.00 -1.76 9.90
N LEU A 115 26.00 -2.53 10.34
CA LEU A 115 26.86 -2.14 11.48
C LEU A 115 28.03 -1.26 11.04
N ALA A 116 28.70 -0.64 12.01
CA ALA A 116 29.94 0.09 11.76
C ALA A 116 30.96 -0.83 11.09
N THR A 117 31.38 -0.49 9.87
CA THR A 117 32.28 -1.32 9.09
C THR A 117 33.69 -1.23 9.67
N PRO A 118 34.31 -2.34 10.11
CA PRO A 118 35.62 -2.32 10.74
C PRO A 118 36.73 -2.05 9.71
N THR A 119 37.84 -1.48 10.16
CA THR A 119 39.01 -1.19 9.30
C THR A 119 39.86 -2.43 9.00
N SER A 120 39.78 -3.44 9.87
CA SER A 120 40.38 -4.75 9.70
C SER A 120 39.33 -5.85 9.86
N LEU A 121 39.60 -7.04 9.33
CA LEU A 121 38.69 -8.16 9.46
C LEU A 121 38.72 -8.66 10.91
N PRO A 122 37.60 -8.64 11.65
CA PRO A 122 37.58 -9.15 13.02
C PRO A 122 37.83 -10.67 13.05
N THR A 123 38.38 -11.16 14.15
CA THR A 123 38.66 -12.59 14.31
C THR A 123 37.40 -13.43 14.11
N GLY A 124 37.49 -14.46 13.26
CA GLY A 124 36.36 -15.34 12.95
C GLY A 124 35.42 -14.83 11.85
N TYR A 125 35.65 -13.63 11.31
CA TYR A 125 34.86 -13.11 10.21
C TYR A 125 35.52 -13.40 8.87
N THR A 126 34.73 -13.52 7.81
CA THR A 126 35.20 -13.62 6.43
C THR A 126 34.57 -12.57 5.54
N ARG A 127 35.27 -12.25 4.44
CA ARG A 127 34.82 -11.26 3.44
C ARG A 127 33.98 -11.94 2.36
N PRO A 128 33.02 -11.23 1.73
CA PRO A 128 32.29 -11.76 0.59
C PRO A 128 33.22 -12.01 -0.59
N ALA A 129 32.85 -12.97 -1.45
CA ALA A 129 33.64 -13.33 -2.63
C ALA A 129 33.69 -12.21 -3.68
N THR A 130 32.63 -11.41 -3.80
CA THR A 130 32.52 -10.29 -4.75
C THR A 130 31.88 -9.06 -4.10
N GLY A 131 31.97 -7.90 -4.75
CA GLY A 131 31.35 -6.65 -4.30
C GLY A 131 32.23 -5.77 -3.41
N LEU A 132 31.62 -4.89 -2.60
CA LEU A 132 32.30 -3.76 -1.96
C LEU A 132 33.44 -4.18 -1.02
N HIS A 133 33.17 -5.09 -0.08
CA HIS A 133 34.11 -5.51 0.96
C HIS A 133 34.95 -6.74 0.59
N SER A 134 34.83 -7.24 -0.65
CA SER A 134 35.64 -8.36 -1.12
C SER A 134 37.11 -7.97 -1.31
N SER A 135 37.99 -8.96 -1.34
CA SER A 135 39.44 -8.76 -1.60
C SER A 135 39.71 -8.21 -3.01
N GLY A 136 38.90 -8.59 -4.00
CA GLY A 136 38.98 -8.08 -5.38
C GLY A 136 38.13 -6.82 -5.64
N GLY A 137 37.47 -6.28 -4.62
CA GLY A 137 36.61 -5.11 -4.68
C GLY A 137 37.29 -3.83 -4.18
N THR A 138 36.56 -3.03 -3.38
CA THR A 138 37.11 -1.81 -2.75
C THR A 138 37.73 -2.06 -1.37
N GLY A 139 37.63 -3.29 -0.85
CA GLY A 139 38.15 -3.68 0.44
C GLY A 139 37.41 -3.09 1.65
N LEU A 140 38.04 -3.22 2.82
CA LEU A 140 37.56 -2.60 4.06
C LEU A 140 37.97 -1.12 4.13
N PRO A 141 37.23 -0.30 4.87
CA PRO A 141 37.54 1.11 5.03
C PRO A 141 38.82 1.40 5.81
N THR A 142 39.46 2.52 5.48
CA THR A 142 40.65 3.02 6.19
C THR A 142 40.29 3.66 7.53
N ALA A 143 39.04 4.07 7.70
CA ALA A 143 38.46 4.55 8.96
C ALA A 143 37.11 3.87 9.21
N THR A 144 36.83 3.50 10.46
CA THR A 144 35.55 2.90 10.84
C THR A 144 34.42 3.89 10.55
N ASN A 145 33.43 3.49 9.77
CA ASN A 145 32.28 4.32 9.43
C ASN A 145 30.99 3.50 9.50
N THR A 146 29.92 4.14 9.98
CA THR A 146 28.58 3.54 10.01
C THR A 146 27.85 3.84 8.70
N PRO A 147 27.24 2.82 8.06
CA PRO A 147 26.37 2.99 6.89
C PRO A 147 25.28 4.04 7.10
N LYS A 148 24.87 4.75 6.04
CA LYS A 148 23.79 5.73 6.09
C LYS A 148 22.58 5.27 5.27
N ILE A 149 21.40 5.43 5.85
CA ILE A 149 20.12 5.16 5.19
C ILE A 149 19.46 6.51 4.93
N VAL A 150 19.09 6.80 3.67
CA VAL A 150 18.34 8.00 3.31
C VAL A 150 16.90 7.60 2.99
N LEU A 151 16.00 8.06 3.84
CA LEU A 151 14.56 7.83 3.73
C LEU A 151 13.90 9.06 3.12
N SER A 152 13.04 8.86 2.12
CA SER A 152 12.30 9.96 1.49
C SER A 152 10.94 9.52 0.93
N GLY A 153 10.00 10.47 0.86
CA GLY A 153 8.66 10.25 0.30
C GLY A 153 7.75 9.43 1.21
N SER A 154 6.71 8.82 0.64
CA SER A 154 5.69 8.02 1.34
C SER A 154 6.23 6.73 2.00
N PHE A 155 7.49 6.36 1.78
CA PHE A 155 8.09 5.24 2.49
C PHE A 155 8.22 5.53 3.99
N CYS A 156 8.46 6.80 4.33
CA CYS A 156 8.63 7.28 5.69
C CYS A 156 7.48 6.86 6.61
N SER A 157 6.24 6.97 6.12
CA SER A 157 5.05 6.51 6.86
C SER A 157 4.95 5.00 6.97
N VAL A 158 5.50 4.22 6.03
CA VAL A 158 5.48 2.75 6.10
C VAL A 158 6.46 2.25 7.16
N VAL A 159 7.67 2.82 7.24
CA VAL A 159 8.69 2.42 8.25
C VAL A 159 8.56 3.16 9.58
N GLY A 160 7.80 4.25 9.65
CA GLY A 160 7.64 5.04 10.88
C GLY A 160 8.76 6.04 11.15
N PHE A 161 9.61 6.35 10.18
CA PHE A 161 10.68 7.34 10.33
C PHE A 161 10.38 8.60 9.52
N ALA A 162 10.76 9.77 10.04
CA ALA A 162 10.71 11.00 9.26
C ALA A 162 11.65 10.94 8.05
N ALA A 163 11.38 11.74 7.01
CA ALA A 163 12.29 11.85 5.88
C ALA A 163 13.63 12.45 6.34
N GLY A 164 14.73 11.79 6.00
CA GLY A 164 16.04 12.16 6.52
C GLY A 164 17.14 11.16 6.21
N THR A 165 18.35 11.52 6.61
CA THR A 165 19.50 10.60 6.57
C THR A 165 19.80 10.13 7.98
N TYR A 166 19.90 8.82 8.16
CA TYR A 166 20.14 8.16 9.43
C TYR A 166 21.41 7.31 9.33
N PRO A 167 22.46 7.59 10.12
CA PRO A 167 22.67 8.79 10.95
C PRO A 167 22.89 10.06 10.10
N SER A 168 22.46 11.23 10.60
CA SER A 168 22.58 12.52 9.88
C SER A 168 24.03 12.95 9.69
N ILE A 169 24.88 12.63 10.66
CA ILE A 169 26.33 12.85 10.66
C ILE A 169 27.02 11.49 10.53
N THR A 170 28.21 11.46 9.92
CA THR A 170 29.00 10.22 9.86
C THR A 170 29.41 9.83 11.28
N GLN A 171 29.12 8.59 11.65
CA GLN A 171 29.45 8.01 12.96
C GLN A 171 30.45 6.87 12.78
N THR A 172 31.18 6.54 13.85
CA THR A 172 32.18 5.46 13.87
C THR A 172 31.75 4.27 14.75
N THR A 173 30.59 4.38 15.41
CA THR A 173 30.01 3.36 16.29
C THR A 173 28.65 2.89 15.78
N ASN A 174 28.21 1.72 16.24
CA ASN A 174 26.86 1.21 15.93
C ASN A 174 25.81 2.21 16.40
N GLN A 175 24.84 2.51 15.53
CA GLN A 175 23.76 3.44 15.82
C GLN A 175 22.42 2.69 15.78
N SER A 176 21.53 3.03 16.70
CA SER A 176 20.14 2.59 16.69
C SER A 176 19.26 3.81 16.89
N PHE A 177 18.19 3.90 16.10
CA PHE A 177 17.24 5.00 16.15
C PHE A 177 15.84 4.44 16.39
N LEU A 178 15.11 5.08 17.30
CA LEU A 178 13.71 4.75 17.53
C LEU A 178 12.84 5.42 16.47
N SER A 179 11.75 4.74 16.11
CA SER A 179 10.72 5.27 15.23
C SER A 179 10.13 6.56 15.81
N THR A 180 9.99 7.59 14.97
CA THR A 180 9.49 8.91 15.38
C THR A 180 8.03 9.13 14.98
N THR A 181 7.47 8.25 14.16
CA THR A 181 6.09 8.33 13.66
C THR A 181 5.44 6.97 13.70
N THR A 182 4.12 6.93 13.91
CA THR A 182 3.38 5.67 13.90
C THR A 182 3.40 5.10 12.49
N PRO A 183 3.96 3.90 12.30
CA PRO A 183 4.04 3.32 10.99
C PRO A 183 2.66 2.86 10.49
N GLN A 184 2.42 3.03 9.20
CA GLN A 184 1.18 2.70 8.50
C GLN A 184 1.49 1.73 7.36
N ILE A 185 1.41 0.42 7.64
CA ILE A 185 1.61 -0.62 6.61
C ILE A 185 0.38 -0.70 5.70
N ASN A 186 -0.82 -0.59 6.27
CA ASN A 186 -2.06 -0.53 5.53
C ASN A 186 -2.51 0.93 5.41
N PRO A 187 -2.42 1.54 4.21
CA PRO A 187 -2.84 2.93 4.04
C PRO A 187 -4.35 3.10 4.18
N VAL A 188 -5.12 2.03 3.95
CA VAL A 188 -6.59 2.05 3.99
C VAL A 188 -7.09 1.13 5.09
N SER A 189 -7.82 1.71 6.04
CA SER A 189 -8.43 0.98 7.17
C SER A 189 -9.88 0.61 6.88
N SER A 190 -10.59 1.50 6.17
CA SER A 190 -11.97 1.31 5.76
C SER A 190 -12.21 1.91 4.38
N TYR A 191 -13.21 1.35 3.71
CA TYR A 191 -13.70 1.79 2.42
C TYR A 191 -15.10 2.37 2.57
N LEU A 192 -15.35 3.44 1.85
CA LEU A 192 -16.66 4.04 1.71
C LEU A 192 -17.19 3.74 0.31
N VAL A 193 -18.40 3.18 0.22
CA VAL A 193 -19.10 2.96 -1.05
C VAL A 193 -20.04 4.12 -1.27
N ARG A 194 -19.83 4.84 -2.37
CA ARG A 194 -20.62 5.98 -2.80
C ARG A 194 -21.48 5.60 -4.00
N CYS A 195 -22.71 6.10 -4.07
CA CYS A 195 -23.67 5.79 -5.12
C CYS A 195 -24.36 7.05 -5.63
N ASN A 196 -24.42 7.23 -6.96
CA ASN A 196 -25.06 8.41 -7.58
C ASN A 196 -26.58 8.51 -7.33
N LEU A 197 -27.22 7.42 -6.89
CA LEU A 197 -28.65 7.37 -6.58
C LEU A 197 -28.99 7.96 -5.20
N ILE A 198 -27.99 8.23 -4.36
CA ILE A 198 -28.18 8.63 -2.97
C ILE A 198 -27.93 10.13 -2.84
N ASN A 199 -28.84 10.80 -2.15
CA ASN A 199 -28.69 12.21 -1.81
C ASN A 199 -29.15 12.45 -0.37
N ASN A 200 -28.23 12.25 0.57
CA ASN A 200 -28.46 12.56 1.97
C ASN A 200 -28.14 14.02 2.27
N LYS A 201 -29.19 14.83 2.50
CA LYS A 201 -29.07 16.26 2.80
C LYS A 201 -28.34 16.55 4.12
N ALA A 202 -28.20 15.56 5.01
CA ALA A 202 -27.58 15.74 6.32
C ALA A 202 -26.06 15.47 6.33
N MET A 203 -25.46 15.01 5.22
CA MET A 203 -24.06 14.59 5.16
C MET A 203 -23.29 15.27 4.02
N GLN A 204 -21.99 15.47 4.23
CA GLN A 204 -21.04 15.90 3.19
C GLN A 204 -19.86 14.91 3.19
N PRO A 205 -19.66 14.11 2.13
CA PRO A 205 -20.44 14.04 0.89
C PRO A 205 -21.81 13.32 1.07
N PRO A 206 -22.84 13.68 0.28
CA PRO A 206 -24.22 13.22 0.47
C PRO A 206 -24.52 11.83 -0.13
N ASP A 207 -23.57 11.23 -0.83
CA ASP A 207 -23.77 10.06 -1.71
C ASP A 207 -23.26 8.74 -1.11
N ILE A 208 -23.03 8.69 0.20
CA ILE A 208 -22.52 7.50 0.89
C ILE A 208 -23.65 6.46 1.04
N LEU A 209 -23.43 5.25 0.52
CA LEU A 209 -24.34 4.11 0.61
C LEU A 209 -24.02 3.22 1.82
N THR A 210 -22.75 2.88 2.00
CA THR A 210 -22.30 2.05 3.13
C THR A 210 -20.80 2.20 3.31
N SER A 211 -20.29 1.69 4.42
CA SER A 211 -18.87 1.56 4.70
C SER A 211 -18.52 0.13 5.05
N PHE A 212 -17.31 -0.29 4.72
CA PHE A 212 -16.80 -1.59 5.13
C PHE A 212 -15.31 -1.54 5.45
N SER A 213 -14.84 -2.38 6.36
CA SER A 213 -13.41 -2.49 6.66
C SER A 213 -12.76 -3.64 5.89
N THR A 214 -11.43 -3.69 5.89
CA THR A 214 -10.67 -4.82 5.33
C THR A 214 -10.87 -6.13 6.10
N GLN A 215 -11.60 -6.14 7.23
CA GLN A 215 -11.86 -7.34 8.06
C GLN A 215 -10.58 -8.11 8.46
N GLY A 216 -9.44 -7.41 8.56
CA GLY A 216 -8.15 -8.03 8.88
C GLY A 216 -7.54 -8.86 7.75
N THR A 217 -8.12 -8.83 6.54
CA THR A 217 -7.57 -9.52 5.37
C THR A 217 -6.22 -8.94 4.96
N LYS A 218 -5.28 -9.82 4.65
CA LYS A 218 -4.01 -9.45 4.03
C LYS A 218 -4.17 -9.15 2.55
N VAL A 219 -3.18 -8.50 1.96
CA VAL A 219 -3.15 -8.31 0.50
C VAL A 219 -3.18 -9.65 -0.23
N GLY A 220 -3.98 -9.72 -1.29
CA GLY A 220 -4.25 -10.93 -2.07
C GLY A 220 -5.38 -11.80 -1.51
N GLN A 221 -5.92 -11.50 -0.32
CA GLN A 221 -7.05 -12.23 0.24
C GLN A 221 -8.39 -11.59 -0.16
N LEU A 222 -9.43 -12.43 -0.20
CA LEU A 222 -10.79 -11.99 -0.50
C LEU A 222 -11.41 -11.31 0.73
N ILE A 223 -11.80 -10.04 0.59
CA ILE A 223 -12.72 -9.37 1.49
C ILE A 223 -14.12 -9.83 1.10
N SER A 224 -14.76 -10.60 1.97
CA SER A 224 -16.14 -11.08 1.78
C SER A 224 -17.01 -10.58 2.92
N ILE A 225 -17.98 -9.73 2.60
CA ILE A 225 -18.87 -9.10 3.56
C ILE A 225 -20.30 -9.37 3.13
N SER A 226 -20.99 -10.15 3.96
CA SER A 226 -22.42 -10.40 3.86
C SER A 226 -23.10 -9.70 5.02
N TYR A 227 -24.07 -8.83 4.74
CA TYR A 227 -24.81 -8.13 5.77
C TYR A 227 -25.96 -9.00 6.28
N PRO A 228 -26.00 -9.35 7.58
CA PRO A 228 -27.10 -10.14 8.14
C PRO A 228 -28.42 -9.35 8.17
N GLU A 229 -28.32 -8.02 8.24
CA GLU A 229 -29.44 -7.09 8.17
C GLU A 229 -29.17 -6.03 7.10
N TYR A 230 -30.19 -5.75 6.28
CA TYR A 230 -30.07 -4.79 5.19
C TYR A 230 -30.39 -3.37 5.68
N ALA A 231 -29.39 -2.49 5.63
CA ALA A 231 -29.59 -1.06 5.82
C ALA A 231 -30.13 -0.42 4.53
N TRP A 232 -31.45 -0.19 4.49
CA TRP A 232 -32.13 0.43 3.35
C TRP A 232 -32.00 1.95 3.38
N ILE A 233 -31.53 2.52 2.28
CA ILE A 233 -31.40 3.97 2.11
C ILE A 233 -32.35 4.41 0.99
N SER A 234 -33.07 5.52 1.21
CA SER A 234 -33.97 6.07 0.18
C SER A 234 -33.18 6.56 -1.03
N VAL A 235 -33.62 6.16 -2.22
CA VAL A 235 -33.11 6.64 -3.51
C VAL A 235 -33.71 8.02 -3.79
N ALA A 236 -32.90 8.94 -4.34
CA ALA A 236 -33.39 10.23 -4.78
C ALA A 236 -34.28 10.08 -6.01
N ASP A 237 -35.52 10.57 -5.93
CA ASP A 237 -36.50 10.47 -7.01
C ASP A 237 -35.97 11.11 -8.31
N GLY A 238 -36.06 10.38 -9.43
CA GLY A 238 -35.60 10.86 -10.71
C GLY A 238 -35.39 9.78 -11.77
N CYS A 239 -35.09 10.22 -12.99
CA CYS A 239 -34.77 9.36 -14.12
C CYS A 239 -33.25 9.17 -14.24
N TYR A 240 -32.79 7.92 -14.18
CA TYR A 240 -31.37 7.59 -14.25
C TYR A 240 -31.08 6.63 -15.41
N TYR A 241 -30.00 6.91 -16.15
CA TYR A 241 -29.52 6.05 -17.25
C TYR A 241 -28.52 5.00 -16.77
N ASN A 242 -27.91 5.21 -15.60
CA ASN A 242 -26.91 4.32 -15.04
C ASN A 242 -26.87 4.43 -13.51
N ILE A 243 -26.39 3.35 -12.90
CA ILE A 243 -25.98 3.31 -11.49
C ILE A 243 -24.47 3.28 -11.47
N THR A 244 -23.87 4.21 -10.73
CA THR A 244 -22.42 4.30 -10.54
C THR A 244 -22.10 4.13 -9.07
N LEU A 245 -21.33 3.08 -8.76
CA LEU A 245 -20.71 2.88 -7.46
C LEU A 245 -19.27 3.37 -7.52
N THR A 246 -18.85 4.15 -6.52
CA THR A 246 -17.46 4.60 -6.38
C THR A 246 -16.95 4.26 -4.99
N ILE A 247 -15.81 3.57 -4.93
CA ILE A 247 -15.17 3.20 -3.68
C ILE A 247 -14.05 4.20 -3.37
N THR A 248 -14.07 4.76 -2.16
CA THR A 248 -13.05 5.68 -1.64
C THR A 248 -12.50 5.18 -0.30
N ASP A 249 -11.37 5.72 0.14
CA ASP A 249 -10.84 5.45 1.49
C ASP A 249 -11.61 6.23 2.58
N GLN A 250 -11.16 6.09 3.82
CA GLN A 250 -11.71 6.81 4.98
C GLN A 250 -11.62 8.35 4.88
N ASP A 251 -10.72 8.86 4.03
CA ASP A 251 -10.44 10.28 3.83
C ASP A 251 -11.01 10.81 2.49
N PHE A 252 -11.88 10.02 1.84
CA PHE A 252 -12.51 10.28 0.54
C PHE A 252 -11.56 10.31 -0.66
N ASN A 253 -10.33 9.85 -0.52
CA ASN A 253 -9.42 9.71 -1.65
C ASN A 253 -9.80 8.49 -2.50
N TYR A 254 -9.47 8.56 -3.79
CA TYR A 254 -9.64 7.43 -4.67
C TYR A 254 -8.61 6.35 -4.37
N VAL A 255 -9.12 5.17 -4.03
CA VAL A 255 -8.31 3.97 -3.85
C VAL A 255 -8.05 3.34 -5.21
N LYS A 256 -6.87 2.79 -5.42
CA LYS A 256 -6.58 1.93 -6.56
C LYS A 256 -6.67 0.45 -6.16
N PHE A 257 -7.52 -0.32 -6.84
CA PHE A 257 -7.55 -1.77 -6.78
C PHE A 257 -6.75 -2.34 -7.96
N GLU A 258 -5.71 -3.11 -7.68
CA GLU A 258 -4.86 -3.70 -8.71
C GLU A 258 -5.50 -4.98 -9.30
N ASP A 259 -6.37 -5.64 -8.53
CA ASP A 259 -7.22 -6.72 -9.03
C ASP A 259 -8.56 -6.16 -9.53
N THR A 260 -9.02 -6.69 -10.67
CA THR A 260 -10.30 -6.34 -11.30
C THR A 260 -11.41 -7.35 -10.98
N SER A 261 -11.10 -8.38 -10.20
CA SER A 261 -12.03 -9.40 -9.75
C SER A 261 -12.80 -8.89 -8.54
N MET A 262 -14.01 -8.41 -8.79
CA MET A 262 -14.92 -7.93 -7.76
C MET A 262 -16.35 -8.33 -8.10
N LEU A 263 -17.15 -8.55 -7.05
CA LEU A 263 -18.57 -8.81 -7.11
C LEU A 263 -19.27 -7.98 -6.03
N ILE A 264 -20.17 -7.10 -6.42
CA ILE A 264 -20.99 -6.32 -5.49
C ILE A 264 -22.45 -6.53 -5.88
N THR A 265 -23.27 -6.96 -4.93
CA THR A 265 -24.69 -7.20 -5.14
C THR A 265 -25.49 -6.11 -4.45
N LEU A 266 -26.23 -5.33 -5.24
CA LEU A 266 -27.20 -4.34 -4.77
C LEU A 266 -28.61 -4.93 -4.83
N LEU A 267 -29.43 -4.55 -3.86
CA LEU A 267 -30.87 -4.82 -3.87
C LEU A 267 -31.62 -3.50 -3.91
N ILE A 268 -32.66 -3.43 -4.73
CA ILE A 268 -33.57 -2.29 -4.83
C ILE A 268 -34.99 -2.79 -4.58
N ARG A 269 -35.74 -2.07 -3.76
CA ARG A 269 -37.15 -2.36 -3.47
C ARG A 269 -37.99 -1.09 -3.46
N ASP A 270 -39.30 -1.27 -3.59
CA ASP A 270 -40.24 -0.18 -3.34
C ASP A 270 -40.30 0.13 -1.85
N LYS A 271 -40.31 1.42 -1.52
CA LYS A 271 -40.43 1.90 -0.14
C LYS A 271 -41.80 1.51 0.40
N THR A 272 -41.82 0.81 1.52
CA THR A 272 -43.04 0.62 2.29
C THR A 272 -43.48 1.98 2.84
N GLN A 273 -44.69 2.41 2.46
CA GLN A 273 -45.35 3.55 3.10
C GLN A 273 -45.61 3.26 4.57
#